data_AF-A0A182D771-F1
#
_entry.id   AF-A0A182D771-F1
#
_cell.length_a   1.000
_cell.length_b   1.000
_cell.length_c   1.000
_cell.angle_alpha   90.00
_cell.angle_beta   90.00
_cell.angle_gamma   90.00
#
_symmetry.space_group_name_H-M   'P 1'
#
loop_
_entity.id
_entity.type
_entity.pdbx_description
1 polymer ?
#
loop_
_entity_poly.entity_id
_entity_poly.type
_entity_poly.pdbx_seq_one_letter_code
_entity_poly.pdbx_strand_id
1 'polypeptide(L)'
;MGQMRLNDVVAEIVGNVIAGRTINKRQAAVERWDDIDADGQYLAGIDGLVGRIDDRARALRVKAEKTAGSAQAELPFQLPAAVAMDLEGTTLVATRKLSRAQFERAIEIRRQQIAHDSAALREWRIALHQADRFWADHPDWSFGQCLDAIHGVAGRLRATPEVLS
;
A
#
# COMPACT_ATOMS: atom_id res chain seq x y z
N MET A 1 3.77 -10.11 -30.83
CA MET A 1 3.94 -10.51 -29.42
C MET A 1 4.78 -9.45 -28.76
N GLY A 2 4.38 -9.01 -27.56
CA GLY A 2 5.15 -8.09 -26.75
C GLY A 2 6.58 -8.59 -26.51
N GLN A 3 7.52 -7.66 -26.36
CA GLN A 3 8.94 -7.94 -26.23
C GLN A 3 9.51 -7.47 -24.89
N MET A 4 8.72 -6.77 -24.08
CA MET A 4 9.16 -6.15 -22.85
C MET A 4 8.84 -7.05 -21.66
N ARG A 5 9.76 -7.14 -20.69
CA ARG A 5 9.46 -7.85 -19.45
C ARG A 5 8.41 -7.07 -18.65
N LEU A 6 7.59 -7.78 -17.88
CA LEU A 6 6.59 -7.18 -16.99
C LEU A 6 7.17 -6.06 -16.12
N ASN A 7 8.35 -6.28 -15.53
CA ASN A 7 9.00 -5.31 -14.66
C ASN A 7 9.42 -4.03 -15.40
N ASP A 8 9.81 -4.12 -16.67
CA ASP A 8 10.22 -2.97 -17.47
C ASP A 8 9.00 -2.10 -17.79
N VAL A 9 7.89 -2.73 -18.17
CA VAL A 9 6.61 -2.04 -18.42
C VAL A 9 6.08 -1.38 -17.14
N VAL A 10 6.16 -2.06 -15.99
CA VAL A 10 5.79 -1.50 -14.69
C VAL A 10 6.71 -0.33 -14.32
N ALA A 11 8.02 -0.45 -14.53
CA ALA A 11 8.97 0.62 -14.24
C ALA A 11 8.70 1.87 -15.08
N GLU A 12 8.32 1.73 -16.35
CA GLU A 12 7.94 2.87 -17.19
C GLU A 12 6.63 3.53 -16.78
N ILE A 13 5.62 2.73 -16.42
CA ILE A 13 4.35 3.26 -15.88
C ILE A 13 4.63 4.01 -14.56
N VAL A 14 5.42 3.45 -13.65
CA VAL A 14 5.79 4.11 -12.39
C VAL A 14 6.67 5.33 -12.63
N GLY A 15 7.55 5.30 -13.64
CA GLY A 15 8.38 6.42 -14.07
C GLY A 15 7.56 7.65 -14.41
N ASN A 16 6.38 7.48 -15.00
CA ASN A 16 5.44 8.58 -15.26
C ASN A 16 4.89 9.20 -13.96
N VAL A 17 4.69 8.43 -12.89
CA VAL A 17 4.29 8.94 -11.56
C VAL A 17 5.44 9.73 -10.94
N ILE A 18 6.67 9.19 -11.03
CA ILE A 18 7.88 9.86 -10.54
C ILE A 18 8.10 11.19 -11.28
N ALA A 19 7.76 11.26 -12.57
CA ALA A 19 7.77 12.48 -13.36
C ALA A 19 6.60 13.45 -13.07
N GLY A 20 5.80 13.20 -12.03
CA GLY A 20 4.72 14.07 -11.57
C GLY A 20 3.40 13.94 -12.34
N ARG A 21 3.26 12.93 -13.21
CA ARG A 21 2.00 12.70 -13.95
C ARG A 21 1.02 11.88 -13.11
N THR A 22 -0.26 12.20 -13.23
CA THR A 22 -1.32 11.36 -12.68
C THR A 22 -1.58 10.19 -13.63
N ILE A 23 -1.66 8.98 -13.07
CA ILE A 23 -1.90 7.76 -13.85
C ILE A 23 -3.13 7.02 -13.34
N ASN A 24 -4.02 6.67 -14.26
CA ASN A 24 -5.02 5.65 -14.01
C ASN A 24 -4.39 4.26 -14.21
N LYS A 25 -4.11 3.57 -13.10
CA LYS A 25 -3.43 2.26 -13.10
C LYS A 25 -4.11 1.24 -14.01
N ARG A 26 -5.45 1.21 -14.05
CA ARG A 26 -6.21 0.26 -14.87
C ARG A 26 -6.06 0.58 -16.35
N GLN A 27 -6.14 1.86 -16.71
CA GLN A 27 -5.98 2.28 -18.11
C GLN A 27 -4.56 2.03 -18.61
N ALA A 28 -3.54 2.41 -17.83
CA ALA A 28 -2.14 2.17 -18.18
C ALA A 28 -1.82 0.67 -18.35
N ALA A 29 -2.41 -0.19 -17.49
CA ALA A 29 -2.25 -1.64 -17.62
C ALA A 29 -2.90 -2.20 -18.89
N VAL A 30 -4.05 -1.66 -19.32
CA VAL A 30 -4.72 -2.08 -20.57
C VAL A 30 -3.93 -1.62 -21.79
N GLU A 31 -3.52 -0.36 -21.82
CA GLU A 31 -2.79 0.24 -22.94
C GLU A 31 -1.43 -0.44 -23.19
N ARG A 32 -0.78 -0.91 -22.12
CA ARG A 32 0.56 -1.52 -22.18
C ARG A 32 0.54 -3.05 -22.14
N TRP A 33 -0.63 -3.69 -22.10
CA TRP A 33 -0.74 -5.14 -21.91
C TRP A 33 -0.07 -5.93 -23.04
N ASP A 34 -0.28 -5.50 -24.28
CA ASP A 34 0.22 -6.18 -25.47
C ASP A 34 1.74 -5.98 -25.69
N ASP A 35 2.35 -5.05 -24.94
CA ASP A 35 3.80 -4.80 -24.97
C ASP A 35 4.58 -5.81 -24.11
N ILE A 36 3.90 -6.44 -23.16
CA ILE A 36 4.48 -7.43 -22.23
C ILE A 36 4.72 -8.76 -22.96
N ASP A 37 5.88 -9.36 -22.72
CA ASP A 37 6.21 -10.70 -23.21
C ASP A 37 5.29 -11.78 -22.60
N ALA A 38 5.26 -12.96 -23.23
CA ALA A 38 4.34 -14.03 -22.84
C ALA A 38 4.56 -14.51 -21.39
N ASP A 39 5.82 -14.56 -20.95
CA ASP A 39 6.17 -14.93 -19.57
C ASP A 39 5.71 -13.87 -18.57
N GLY A 40 5.86 -12.59 -18.89
CA GLY A 40 5.37 -11.48 -18.10
C GLY A 40 3.84 -11.42 -18.01
N GLN A 41 3.14 -11.69 -19.12
CA GLN A 41 1.68 -11.79 -19.11
C GLN A 41 1.19 -12.98 -18.26
N TYR A 42 1.90 -14.12 -18.32
CA TYR A 42 1.62 -15.28 -17.48
C TYR A 42 1.79 -14.95 -15.99
N LEU A 43 2.91 -14.34 -15.60
CA LEU A 43 3.17 -13.93 -14.22
C LEU A 43 2.13 -12.92 -13.72
N ALA A 44 1.81 -11.90 -14.51
CA ALA A 44 0.78 -10.93 -14.17
C ALA A 44 -0.61 -11.58 -14.00
N GLY A 45 -0.91 -12.63 -14.79
CA GLY A 45 -2.11 -13.43 -14.64
C GLY A 45 -2.17 -14.20 -13.32
N ILE A 46 -1.04 -14.80 -12.91
CA ILE A 46 -0.92 -15.49 -11.62
C ILE A 46 -1.05 -14.51 -10.45
N ASP A 47 -0.35 -13.38 -10.49
CA ASP A 47 -0.42 -12.35 -9.46
C ASP A 47 -1.83 -11.76 -9.35
N GLY A 48 -2.48 -11.52 -10.49
CA GLY A 48 -3.88 -11.08 -10.55
C GLY A 48 -4.86 -12.12 -9.98
N LEU A 49 -4.58 -13.41 -10.13
CA LEU A 49 -5.37 -14.48 -9.52
C LEU A 49 -5.16 -14.54 -8.01
N VAL A 50 -3.91 -14.46 -7.54
CA VAL A 50 -3.56 -14.41 -6.11
C VAL A 50 -4.27 -13.23 -5.43
N GLY A 51 -4.17 -12.03 -6.00
CA GLY A 51 -4.84 -10.86 -5.45
C GLY A 51 -6.37 -11.01 -5.37
N ARG A 52 -7.01 -11.68 -6.35
CA ARG A 52 -8.45 -12.00 -6.28
C ARG A 52 -8.79 -13.03 -5.21
N ILE A 53 -7.91 -14.01 -4.96
CA ILE A 53 -8.06 -14.97 -3.86
C ILE A 53 -8.01 -14.22 -2.53
N ASP A 54 -7.04 -13.32 -2.36
CA ASP A 54 -6.89 -12.49 -1.16
C ASP A 54 -8.10 -11.58 -0.94
N ASP A 55 -8.54 -10.87 -1.99
CA ASP A 55 -9.73 -10.02 -1.95
C ASP A 55 -10.98 -10.83 -1.57
N ARG A 56 -11.13 -12.03 -2.11
CA ARG A 56 -12.27 -12.92 -1.80
C ARG A 56 -12.18 -13.45 -0.37
N ALA A 57 -11.00 -13.84 0.10
CA ALA A 57 -10.78 -14.27 1.48
C ALA A 57 -11.10 -13.12 2.47
N ARG A 58 -10.71 -11.89 2.13
CA ARG A 58 -11.04 -10.67 2.89
C ARG A 58 -12.53 -10.31 2.79
N ALA A 59 -13.17 -10.48 1.64
CA ALA A 59 -14.60 -10.25 1.47
C ALA A 59 -15.44 -11.30 2.22
N LEU A 60 -14.99 -12.55 2.32
CA LEU A 60 -15.62 -13.57 3.15
C LEU A 60 -15.57 -13.18 4.64
N ARG A 61 -14.50 -12.54 5.10
CA ARG A 61 -14.43 -11.94 6.43
C ARG A 61 -15.51 -10.85 6.64
N VAL A 62 -15.67 -9.92 5.69
CA VAL A 62 -16.70 -8.86 5.77
C VAL A 62 -18.13 -9.41 5.63
N LYS A 63 -18.33 -10.46 4.82
CA LYS A 63 -19.64 -11.09 4.66
C LYS A 63 -20.02 -11.96 5.86
N ALA A 64 -19.04 -12.58 6.53
CA ALA A 64 -19.24 -13.24 7.81
C ALA A 64 -19.61 -12.23 8.91
N GLU A 65 -19.00 -11.04 8.93
CA GLU A 65 -19.41 -9.92 9.80
C GLU A 65 -20.85 -9.46 9.53
N LYS A 66 -21.32 -9.47 8.26
CA LYS A 66 -22.71 -9.12 7.89
C LYS A 66 -23.76 -10.24 8.07
N THR A 67 -23.35 -11.51 8.08
CA THR A 67 -24.28 -12.67 8.15
C THR A 67 -24.44 -13.22 9.56
N ALA A 68 -23.74 -12.67 10.56
CA ALA A 68 -23.92 -12.96 11.99
C ALA A 68 -25.27 -12.46 12.56
N GLY A 69 -26.32 -12.37 11.74
CA GLY A 69 -27.68 -11.99 12.13
C GLY A 69 -28.64 -13.16 12.37
N SER A 70 -28.28 -14.41 12.09
CA SER A 70 -29.20 -15.52 12.36
C SER A 70 -28.49 -16.87 12.48
N ALA A 71 -28.58 -17.47 13.68
CA ALA A 71 -28.38 -18.89 13.98
C ALA A 71 -26.95 -19.44 14.17
N GLN A 72 -25.99 -18.63 14.62
CA GLN A 72 -24.71 -19.17 15.13
C GLN A 72 -24.48 -18.65 16.55
N ALA A 73 -24.11 -19.54 17.48
CA ALA A 73 -23.66 -19.13 18.81
C ALA A 73 -22.53 -18.12 18.63
N GLU A 74 -22.76 -16.87 19.06
CA GLU A 74 -21.78 -15.80 18.98
C GLU A 74 -20.54 -16.24 19.76
N LEU A 75 -19.46 -16.50 19.03
CA LEU A 75 -18.15 -16.58 19.66
C LEU A 75 -17.90 -15.20 20.30
N PRO A 76 -17.35 -15.12 21.53
CA PRO A 76 -17.10 -13.84 22.19
C PRO A 76 -16.00 -13.00 21.51
N PHE A 77 -15.53 -13.42 20.34
CA PHE A 77 -14.51 -12.78 19.54
C PHE A 77 -14.79 -12.99 18.04
N GLN A 78 -14.50 -11.97 17.24
CA GLN A 78 -14.57 -12.03 15.79
C GLN A 78 -13.17 -12.27 15.24
N LEU A 79 -12.98 -13.40 14.55
CA LEU A 79 -11.74 -13.72 13.86
C LEU A 79 -11.98 -13.81 12.35
N PRO A 80 -10.98 -13.44 11.52
CA PRO A 80 -11.07 -13.63 10.09
C PRO A 80 -11.18 -15.12 9.75
N ALA A 81 -11.71 -15.46 8.56
CA ALA A 81 -11.84 -16.86 8.12
C ALA A 81 -10.48 -17.51 7.77
N ALA A 82 -9.53 -16.69 7.32
CA ALA A 82 -8.15 -17.06 7.06
C ALA A 82 -7.22 -15.96 7.59
N VAL A 83 -6.00 -16.35 7.97
CA VAL A 83 -4.96 -15.45 8.48
C VAL A 83 -3.71 -15.60 7.64
N ALA A 84 -3.07 -14.46 7.36
CA ALA A 84 -1.74 -14.40 6.75
C ALA A 84 -0.67 -14.89 7.72
N MET A 85 0.19 -15.78 7.24
CA MET A 85 1.30 -16.39 7.98
C MET A 85 2.66 -15.76 7.65
N ASP A 86 2.64 -14.69 6.86
CA ASP A 86 3.76 -13.82 6.56
C ASP A 86 3.28 -12.35 6.45
N LEU A 87 4.23 -11.41 6.39
CA LEU A 87 3.93 -9.98 6.33
C LEU A 87 3.34 -9.54 4.99
N GLU A 88 3.68 -10.26 3.92
CA GLU A 88 3.29 -9.96 2.54
C GLU A 88 1.87 -10.45 2.23
N GLY A 89 1.33 -11.36 3.06
CA GLY A 89 0.00 -11.93 2.88
C GLY A 89 -0.01 -13.18 2.00
N THR A 90 1.15 -13.66 1.56
CA THR A 90 1.31 -14.70 0.54
C THR A 90 0.78 -16.06 1.02
N THR A 91 0.97 -16.37 2.30
CA THR A 91 0.58 -17.64 2.90
C THR A 91 -0.68 -17.46 3.73
N LEU A 92 -1.82 -17.94 3.22
CA LEU A 92 -3.07 -17.93 3.96
C LEU A 92 -3.37 -19.29 4.59
N VAL A 93 -3.65 -19.29 5.89
CA VAL A 93 -4.12 -20.48 6.60
C VAL A 93 -5.51 -20.21 7.17
N ALA A 94 -6.41 -21.16 6.98
CA ALA A 94 -7.75 -21.09 7.57
C ALA A 94 -7.65 -21.04 9.10
N THR A 95 -8.31 -20.06 9.72
CA THR A 95 -8.19 -19.80 11.16
C THR A 95 -8.55 -21.02 12.01
N ARG A 96 -9.52 -21.82 11.55
CA ARG A 96 -9.94 -23.07 12.20
C ARG A 96 -8.89 -24.19 12.16
N LYS A 97 -7.88 -24.07 11.32
CA LYS A 97 -6.80 -25.06 11.14
C LYS A 97 -5.48 -24.63 11.79
N LEU A 98 -5.43 -23.44 12.40
CA LEU A 98 -4.22 -22.96 13.06
C LEU A 98 -3.92 -23.80 14.30
N SER A 99 -2.68 -24.27 14.41
CA SER A 99 -2.13 -24.71 15.68
C SER A 99 -1.94 -23.51 16.63
N ARG A 100 -1.74 -23.77 17.92
CA ARG A 100 -1.45 -22.71 18.90
C ARG A 100 -0.26 -21.84 18.47
N ALA A 101 0.84 -22.47 18.07
CA ALA A 101 2.04 -21.75 17.63
C ALA A 101 1.77 -20.90 16.38
N GLN A 102 0.96 -21.40 15.44
CA GLN A 102 0.56 -20.63 14.26
C GLN A 102 -0.36 -19.46 14.61
N PHE A 103 -1.24 -19.62 15.60
CA PHE A 103 -2.10 -18.54 16.08
C PHE A 103 -1.31 -17.45 16.81
N GLU A 104 -0.37 -17.81 17.66
CA GLU A 104 0.57 -16.87 18.31
C GLU A 104 1.40 -16.12 17.25
N ARG A 105 1.90 -16.84 16.22
CA ARG A 105 2.62 -16.24 15.10
C ARG A 105 1.77 -15.26 14.29
N ALA A 106 0.52 -15.62 14.01
CA ALA A 106 -0.44 -14.73 13.36
C ALA A 106 -0.66 -13.42 14.14
N ILE A 107 -0.69 -13.49 15.47
CA ILE A 107 -0.78 -12.30 16.33
C ILE A 107 0.47 -11.43 16.19
N GLU A 108 1.67 -12.02 16.19
CA GLU A 108 2.92 -11.28 15.99
C GLU A 108 2.97 -10.56 14.65
N ILE A 109 2.61 -11.25 13.57
CA ILE A 109 2.54 -10.67 12.22
C ILE A 109 1.57 -9.49 12.22
N ARG A 110 0.40 -9.65 12.85
CA ARG A 110 -0.57 -8.55 12.91
C ARG A 110 -0.06 -7.35 13.71
N ARG A 111 0.70 -7.58 14.79
CA ARG A 111 1.35 -6.51 15.55
C ARG A 111 2.36 -5.75 14.70
N GLN A 112 3.17 -6.46 13.92
CA GLN A 112 4.15 -5.85 13.01
C GLN A 112 3.48 -5.02 11.92
N GLN A 113 2.42 -5.55 11.29
CA GLN A 113 1.62 -4.81 10.31
C GLN A 113 1.05 -3.51 10.91
N ILE A 114 0.44 -3.57 12.10
CA ILE A 114 -0.10 -2.38 12.78
C ILE A 114 1.01 -1.37 13.08
N ALA A 115 2.19 -1.83 13.51
CA ALA A 115 3.31 -0.94 13.77
C ALA A 115 3.79 -0.22 12.50
N HIS A 116 3.92 -0.94 11.38
CA HIS A 116 4.27 -0.36 10.08
C HIS A 116 3.22 0.64 9.59
N ASP A 117 1.94 0.27 9.60
CA ASP A 117 0.83 1.14 9.20
C ASP A 117 0.78 2.41 10.06
N SER A 118 0.99 2.27 11.38
CA SER A 118 1.01 3.39 12.31
C SER A 118 2.22 4.31 12.11
N ALA A 119 3.38 3.76 11.77
CA ALA A 119 4.57 4.54 11.44
C ALA A 119 4.37 5.33 10.15
N ALA A 120 3.89 4.68 9.09
CA ALA A 120 3.59 5.34 7.82
C ALA A 120 2.55 6.48 7.99
N LEU A 121 1.48 6.23 8.75
CA LEU A 121 0.48 7.26 9.04
C LEU A 121 1.07 8.45 9.81
N ARG A 122 2.01 8.20 10.74
CA ARG A 122 2.69 9.26 11.48
C ARG A 122 3.51 10.15 10.55
N GLU A 123 4.28 9.54 9.64
CA GLU A 123 5.05 10.27 8.63
C GLU A 123 4.14 11.15 7.75
N TRP A 124 3.01 10.62 7.31
CA TRP A 124 2.06 11.39 6.50
C TRP A 124 1.45 12.57 7.27
N ARG A 125 1.18 12.41 8.56
CA ARG A 125 0.69 13.51 9.42
C ARG A 125 1.75 14.58 9.62
N ILE A 126 3.02 14.20 9.77
CA ILE A 126 4.14 15.15 9.88
C ILE A 126 4.28 15.91 8.57
N ALA A 127 4.27 15.21 7.44
CA ALA A 127 4.33 15.78 6.10
C ALA A 127 3.18 16.78 5.85
N LEU A 128 1.95 16.42 6.20
CA LEU A 128 0.79 17.32 6.12
C LEU A 128 1.00 18.57 6.97
N HIS A 129 1.39 18.42 8.24
CA HIS A 129 1.60 19.56 9.13
C HIS A 129 2.67 20.55 8.60
N GLN A 130 3.73 20.04 7.97
CA GLN A 130 4.75 20.89 7.36
C GLN A 130 4.21 21.61 6.12
N ALA A 131 3.42 20.93 5.29
CA ALA A 131 2.82 21.51 4.09
C ALA A 131 1.70 22.51 4.40
N ASP A 132 0.93 22.32 5.48
CA ASP A 132 -0.17 23.20 5.90
C ASP A 132 0.27 24.68 6.00
N ARG A 133 1.50 24.92 6.45
CA ARG A 133 2.06 26.28 6.52
C ARG A 133 2.17 26.95 5.15
N PHE A 134 2.53 26.19 4.13
CA PHE A 134 2.66 26.71 2.76
C PHE A 134 1.31 26.76 2.05
N TRP A 135 0.43 25.79 2.32
CA TRP A 135 -0.94 25.81 1.81
C TRP A 135 -1.79 26.95 2.38
N ALA A 136 -1.52 27.40 3.62
CA ALA A 136 -2.19 28.57 4.19
C ALA A 136 -1.97 29.83 3.34
N ASP A 137 -0.75 30.02 2.83
CA ASP A 137 -0.37 31.16 2.00
C ASP A 137 -0.62 30.90 0.50
N HIS A 138 -0.63 29.64 0.08
CA HIS A 138 -0.79 29.21 -1.30
C HIS A 138 -1.73 27.98 -1.42
N PRO A 139 -3.07 28.18 -1.32
CA PRO A 139 -4.03 27.08 -1.29
C PRO A 139 -4.06 26.22 -2.56
N ASP A 140 -3.69 26.81 -3.70
CA ASP A 140 -3.72 26.14 -5.01
C ASP A 140 -2.47 25.30 -5.29
N TRP A 141 -1.48 25.33 -4.39
CA TRP A 141 -0.26 24.56 -4.57
C TRP A 141 -0.54 23.06 -4.44
N SER A 142 0.15 22.27 -5.25
CA SER A 142 0.27 20.84 -5.01
C SER A 142 1.14 20.56 -3.79
N PHE A 143 1.01 19.35 -3.21
CA PHE A 143 1.89 18.91 -2.14
C PHE A 143 3.37 18.94 -2.57
N GLY A 144 3.67 18.62 -3.83
CA GLY A 144 5.02 18.71 -4.40
C GLY A 144 5.60 20.13 -4.35
N GLN A 145 4.80 21.14 -4.70
CA GLN A 145 5.22 22.54 -4.59
C GLN A 145 5.46 22.97 -3.14
N CYS A 146 4.66 22.46 -2.19
CA CYS A 146 4.89 22.69 -0.77
C CYS A 146 6.20 22.03 -0.30
N LEU A 147 6.50 20.82 -0.76
CA LEU A 147 7.76 20.13 -0.46
C LEU A 147 8.97 20.89 -1.01
N ASP A 148 8.90 21.38 -2.24
CA ASP A 148 9.96 22.19 -2.84
C ASP A 148 10.22 23.46 -2.01
N ALA A 149 9.15 24.10 -1.53
CA ALA A 149 9.26 25.27 -0.66
C ALA A 149 9.86 24.93 0.72
N ILE A 150 9.46 23.81 1.34
CA ILE A 150 10.05 23.30 2.59
C ILE A 150 11.56 23.07 2.42
N HIS A 151 11.98 22.40 1.36
CA HIS A 151 13.39 22.16 1.07
C HIS A 151 14.15 23.46 0.78
N GLY A 152 13.53 24.40 0.06
CA GLY A 152 14.10 25.72 -0.22
C GLY A 152 14.29 26.60 1.02
N VAL A 153 13.45 26.45 2.05
CA VAL A 153 13.63 27.11 3.36
C VAL A 153 14.70 26.41 4.19
N ALA A 154 14.69 25.07 4.24
CA ALA A 154 15.69 24.29 4.96
C ALA A 154 17.12 24.50 4.40
N GLY A 155 17.26 24.64 3.08
CA GLY A 155 18.53 24.98 2.43
C GLY A 155 19.03 26.38 2.78
N ARG A 156 18.12 27.36 2.89
CA ARG A 156 18.48 28.74 3.31
C ARG A 156 18.93 28.82 4.77
N LEU A 157 18.27 28.09 5.67
CA LEU A 157 18.65 28.03 7.10
C LEU A 157 20.01 27.34 7.33
N ARG A 158 20.39 26.39 6.46
CA ARG A 158 21.72 25.76 6.51
C ARG A 158 22.82 26.61 5.88
N ALA A 159 22.49 27.51 4.96
CA ALA A 159 23.43 28.42 4.29
C ALA A 159 23.76 29.68 5.11
N THR A 160 23.07 29.91 6.23
CA THR A 160 23.40 30.95 7.21
C THR A 160 24.22 30.39 8.38
N PRO A 161 25.52 30.12 8.21
CA PRO A 161 26.51 30.32 9.25
C PRO A 161 27.43 31.47 8.82
N GLU A 162 26.91 32.69 8.74
CA GLU A 162 27.78 33.89 8.76
C GLU A 162 28.06 34.19 10.24
N VAL A 163 29.31 33.96 10.68
CA VAL A 163 30.38 34.96 10.66
C VAL A 163 30.00 36.17 11.49
N LEU A 164 30.19 36.02 12.80
CA LEU A 164 30.38 37.07 13.81
C LEU A 164 31.32 36.41 14.84
N SER A 165 32.55 36.83 15.13
CA SER A 165 33.33 38.04 14.87
C SER A 165 34.83 37.67 14.93
#